data_AF-F8IFP3-F1
#
_entry.id   AF-F8IFP3-F1
#
_cell.length_a   1.000
_cell.length_b   1.000
_cell.length_c   1.000
_cell.angle_alpha   90.00
_cell.angle_beta   90.00
_cell.angle_gamma   90.00
#
_symmetry.space_group_name_H-M   'P 1'
#
loop_
_entity.id
_entity.type
_entity.pdbx_description
1 polymer ?
#
loop_
_entity_poly.entity_id
_entity_poly.type
_entity_poly.pdbx_seq_one_letter_code
_entity_poly.pdbx_strand_id
1 'polypeptide(L)'
;MAVDDPLMHPELQPYADQVRWLCEAKVEEFRLMGYDSIDVDSFWAYVCTRLPRPLSLHRLVDVILSAKPNDYMTYVTLGAFRGDLGMPDDV
;
A
#
# COMPACT_ATOMS: atom_id res chain seq x y z
N MET A 1 -2.54 1.09 -17.75
CA MET A 1 -3.73 0.38 -17.21
C MET A 1 -4.18 1.16 -16.02
N ALA A 2 -5.39 1.72 -16.01
CA ALA A 2 -5.95 2.28 -14.80
C ALA A 2 -6.05 1.13 -13.80
N VAL A 3 -5.20 1.15 -12.77
CA VAL A 3 -5.37 0.29 -11.61
C VAL A 3 -6.74 0.65 -11.07
N ASP A 4 -7.68 -0.29 -11.10
CA ASP A 4 -8.98 -0.15 -10.46
C ASP A 4 -8.75 0.18 -8.98
N ASP A 5 -8.77 1.47 -8.64
CA ASP A 5 -8.62 1.95 -7.28
C ASP A 5 -9.76 1.35 -6.45
N PRO A 6 -9.47 0.50 -5.44
CA PRO A 6 -10.48 -0.13 -4.63
C PRO A 6 -11.45 0.86 -3.97
N LEU A 7 -11.00 2.09 -3.69
CA LEU A 7 -11.83 3.12 -3.05
C LEU A 7 -12.86 3.76 -4.00
N MET A 8 -12.78 3.50 -5.31
CA MET A 8 -13.84 3.86 -6.26
C MET A 8 -15.04 2.91 -6.18
N HIS A 9 -14.92 1.79 -5.43
CA HIS A 9 -16.02 0.87 -5.22
C HIS A 9 -17.06 1.48 -4.24
N PRO A 10 -18.37 1.45 -4.56
CA PRO A 10 -19.40 2.10 -3.73
C PRO A 10 -19.44 1.59 -2.28
N GLU A 11 -19.12 0.32 -2.06
CA GLU A 11 -19.09 -0.27 -0.71
C GLU A 11 -17.88 0.17 0.12
N LEU A 12 -16.80 0.66 -0.53
CA LEU A 12 -15.55 1.05 0.14
C LEU A 12 -15.41 2.57 0.24
N GLN A 13 -16.00 3.32 -0.69
CA GLN A 13 -15.93 4.78 -0.74
C GLN A 13 -16.30 5.50 0.58
N PRO A 14 -17.30 5.04 1.38
CA PRO A 14 -17.61 5.66 2.67
C PRO A 14 -16.49 5.54 3.73
N TYR A 15 -15.53 4.64 3.52
CA TYR A 15 -14.44 4.35 4.44
C TYR A 15 -13.08 4.90 3.96
N ALA A 16 -13.06 5.70 2.88
CA ALA A 16 -11.83 6.16 2.25
C ALA A 16 -10.91 6.90 3.23
N ASP A 17 -11.46 7.77 4.08
CA ASP A 17 -10.68 8.54 5.07
C ASP A 17 -10.07 7.62 6.14
N GLN A 18 -10.84 6.64 6.62
CA GLN A 18 -10.38 5.67 7.63
C GLN A 18 -9.32 4.73 7.05
N VAL A 19 -9.47 4.32 5.80
CA VAL A 19 -8.48 3.51 5.08
C VAL A 19 -7.19 4.30 4.88
N ARG A 20 -7.29 5.57 4.47
CA ARG A 20 -6.12 6.45 4.32
C ARG A 20 -5.39 6.62 5.65
N TRP A 21 -6.11 6.94 6.72
CA TRP A 21 -5.54 7.03 8.06
C TRP A 21 -4.86 5.73 8.50
N LEU A 22 -5.46 4.57 8.17
CA LEU A 22 -4.90 3.27 8.49
C LEU A 22 -3.59 3.00 7.73
N CYS A 23 -3.51 3.40 6.46
CA CYS A 23 -2.27 3.35 5.68
C CYS A 23 -1.20 4.27 6.28
N GLU A 24 -1.55 5.50 6.66
CA GLU A 24 -0.64 6.44 7.33
C GLU A 24 -0.08 5.85 8.64
N ALA A 25 -0.96 5.27 9.47
CA ALA A 25 -0.56 4.62 10.72
C ALA A 25 0.36 3.41 10.50
N LYS A 26 0.10 2.59 9.47
CA LYS A 26 0.92 1.42 9.14
C LYS A 26 2.30 1.82 8.59
N VAL A 27 2.36 2.87 7.78
CA VAL A 27 3.62 3.44 7.29
C VAL A 27 4.46 3.97 8.45
N GLU A 28 3.83 4.68 9.39
CA GLU A 28 4.53 5.17 10.58
C GLU A 28 5.04 4.01 11.46
N GLU A 29 4.26 2.95 11.62
CA GLU A 29 4.71 1.71 12.28
C GLU A 29 5.98 1.14 11.63
N PHE A 30 6.05 1.13 10.29
CA PHE A 30 7.24 0.64 9.58
C PHE A 30 8.45 1.56 9.78
N ARG A 31 8.25 2.88 9.78
CA ARG A 31 9.32 3.86 10.08
C ARG A 31 9.87 3.67 11.49
N LEU A 32 9.01 3.46 12.48
CA LEU A 32 9.43 3.16 13.85
C LEU A 32 10.25 1.86 13.96
N MET A 33 10.13 0.95 12.99
CA MET A 33 10.96 -0.27 12.88
C MET A 33 12.27 -0.05 12.09
N GLY A 34 12.56 1.17 11.63
CA GLY A 34 13.77 1.54 10.88
C GLY A 34 13.60 1.55 9.36
N TYR A 35 12.37 1.48 8.84
CA TYR A 35 12.09 1.57 7.40
C TYR A 35 11.69 3.01 7.02
N ASP A 36 12.63 3.96 7.14
CA ASP A 36 12.34 5.41 7.03
C ASP A 36 11.90 5.87 5.63
N SER A 37 12.31 5.16 4.58
CA SER A 37 12.07 5.55 3.18
C SER A 37 10.69 5.17 2.62
N ILE A 38 9.79 4.63 3.45
CA ILE A 38 8.43 4.27 3.02
C ILE A 38 7.49 5.48 2.99
N ASP A 39 6.75 5.61 1.88
CA ASP A 39 5.69 6.59 1.68
C ASP A 39 4.31 5.92 1.54
N VAL A 40 3.26 6.71 1.82
CA VAL A 40 1.87 6.23 1.87
C VAL A 40 1.35 5.84 0.49
N ASP A 41 1.77 6.54 -0.56
CA ASP A 41 1.28 6.30 -1.93
C ASP A 41 1.85 5.00 -2.49
N SER A 42 3.15 4.74 -2.29
CA SER A 42 3.79 3.47 -2.63
C SER A 42 3.24 2.30 -1.81
N PHE A 43 2.97 2.53 -0.52
CA PHE A 43 2.31 1.54 0.32
C PHE A 43 0.88 1.24 -0.17
N TRP A 44 0.13 2.26 -0.59
CA TRP A 44 -1.20 2.07 -1.18
C TRP A 44 -1.15 1.27 -2.49
N ALA A 45 -0.17 1.57 -3.36
CA ALA A 45 0.06 0.79 -4.58
C ALA A 45 0.34 -0.69 -4.25
N TYR A 46 1.20 -0.96 -3.26
CA TYR A 46 1.43 -2.31 -2.74
C TYR A 46 0.13 -2.99 -2.29
N VAL A 47 -0.69 -2.33 -1.46
CA VAL A 47 -1.97 -2.85 -0.98
C VAL A 47 -2.90 -3.21 -2.15
N CYS A 48 -3.00 -2.33 -3.16
CA CYS A 48 -3.82 -2.56 -4.35
C CYS A 48 -3.41 -3.83 -5.12
N THR A 49 -2.11 -4.17 -5.16
CA THR A 49 -1.64 -5.41 -5.81
C THR A 49 -1.99 -6.68 -5.03
N ARG A 50 -2.23 -6.56 -3.73
CA ARG A 50 -2.46 -7.69 -2.81
C ARG A 50 -3.93 -7.96 -2.54
N LEU A 51 -4.81 -7.04 -2.92
CA LEU A 51 -6.23 -7.09 -2.57
C LEU A 51 -6.98 -8.16 -3.39
N PRO A 52 -7.50 -9.23 -2.76
CA PRO A 52 -8.19 -10.28 -3.48
C PRO A 52 -9.62 -9.87 -3.86
N ARG A 53 -10.11 -10.36 -5.00
CA ARG A 53 -11.51 -10.20 -5.42
C ARG A 53 -12.40 -11.33 -4.83
N PRO A 54 -13.69 -11.08 -4.53
CA PRO A 54 -14.37 -9.78 -4.57
C PRO A 54 -13.84 -8.80 -3.51
N LEU A 55 -13.96 -7.50 -3.82
CA LEU A 55 -13.59 -6.43 -2.90
C LEU A 55 -14.50 -6.45 -1.67
N SER A 56 -13.94 -6.20 -0.49
CA SER A 56 -14.69 -5.98 0.74
C SER A 56 -13.82 -5.26 1.75
N LEU A 57 -14.44 -4.52 2.67
CA LEU A 57 -13.72 -3.72 3.65
C LEU A 57 -12.82 -4.57 4.54
N HIS A 58 -13.32 -5.72 5.03
CA HIS A 58 -12.53 -6.59 5.91
C HIS A 58 -11.26 -7.12 5.24
N ARG A 59 -11.30 -7.44 3.95
CA ARG A 59 -10.12 -7.88 3.19
C ARG A 59 -9.12 -6.74 2.98
N LEU A 60 -9.61 -5.54 2.72
CA LEU A 60 -8.76 -4.36 2.59
C LEU A 60 -8.03 -4.06 3.89
N VAL A 61 -8.77 -4.05 5.00
CA VAL A 61 -8.20 -3.85 6.34
C VAL A 61 -7.21 -4.96 6.70
N ASP A 62 -7.54 -6.22 6.40
CA ASP A 62 -6.64 -7.35 6.65
C ASP A 62 -5.33 -7.22 5.86
N VAL A 63 -5.39 -6.86 4.57
CA VAL A 63 -4.19 -6.63 3.75
C VAL A 63 -3.31 -5.52 4.34
N ILE A 64 -3.90 -4.42 4.82
CA ILE A 64 -3.14 -3.31 5.42
C ILE A 64 -2.51 -3.73 6.75
N LEU A 65 -3.29 -4.35 7.64
CA LEU A 65 -2.84 -4.70 8.99
C LEU A 65 -1.85 -5.87 9.02
N SER A 66 -2.01 -6.81 8.10
CA SER A 66 -1.14 -8.00 7.95
C SER A 66 0.10 -7.74 7.09
N ALA A 67 0.26 -6.53 6.55
CA ALA A 67 1.43 -6.15 5.78
C ALA A 67 2.71 -6.26 6.63
N LYS A 68 3.76 -6.86 6.05
CA LYS A 68 5.07 -6.99 6.69
C LYS A 68 6.10 -6.13 5.96
N PRO A 69 7.00 -5.44 6.69
CA PRO A 69 8.04 -4.62 6.08
C PRO A 69 8.88 -5.37 5.04
N ASN A 70 9.27 -6.62 5.34
CA ASN A 70 10.05 -7.44 4.41
C ASN A 70 9.31 -7.76 3.10
N ASP A 71 8.01 -8.02 3.17
CA ASP A 71 7.18 -8.29 1.99
C ASP A 71 7.03 -7.04 1.12
N TYR A 72 6.86 -5.87 1.77
CA TYR A 72 6.84 -4.57 1.10
C TYR A 72 8.18 -4.26 0.42
N MET A 73 9.31 -4.43 1.11
CA MET A 73 10.64 -4.18 0.52
C MET A 73 10.94 -5.09 -0.66
N THR A 74 10.49 -6.35 -0.60
CA THR A 74 10.59 -7.28 -1.74
C THR A 74 9.79 -6.75 -2.94
N TYR A 75 8.57 -6.25 -2.71
CA TYR A 75 7.75 -5.62 -3.75
C TYR A 75 8.45 -4.40 -4.37
N VAL A 76 8.97 -3.49 -3.56
CA VAL A 76 9.70 -2.29 -4.03
C VAL A 76 10.92 -2.69 -4.87
N THR A 77 11.71 -3.64 -4.38
CA THR A 77 12.90 -4.14 -5.06
C THR A 77 12.56 -4.72 -6.44
N LEU A 78 11.53 -5.58 -6.51
CA LEU A 78 11.07 -6.15 -7.78
C LEU A 78 10.50 -5.09 -8.73
N GLY A 79 9.80 -4.08 -8.21
CA GLY A 79 9.30 -2.95 -9.01
C GLY A 79 10.42 -2.12 -9.62
N ALA A 80 11.50 -1.88 -8.86
CA ALA A 80 12.70 -1.19 -9.34
C ALA A 80 13.39 -1.96 -10.48
N PHE A 81 13.53 -3.28 -10.35
CA PHE A 81 14.06 -4.13 -11.43
C PHE A 81 13.19 -4.13 -12.70
N ARG A 82 11.88 -3.92 -12.55
CA ARG A 82 10.92 -3.85 -13.67
C ARG A 82 10.83 -2.44 -14.30
N GLY A 83 11.47 -1.43 -13.70
CA GLY A 83 11.36 -0.03 -14.13
C GLY A 83 10.01 0.62 -13.83
N ASP A 84 9.18 0.00 -12.98
CA ASP A 84 7.81 0.46 -12.66
C ASP A 84 7.78 1.45 -11.49
N LEU A 85 8.82 1.47 -10.65
CA LEU A 85 8.95 2.38 -9.52
C LEU A 85 10.09 3.36 -9.81
N GLY A 86 9.73 4.59 -10.17
CA GLY A 86 10.69 5.70 -10.25
C GLY A 86 11.22 5.98 -8.85
N MET A 87 12.47 5.60 -8.60
CA MET A 87 13.19 6.05 -7.41
C MET A 87 13.31 7.58 -7.46
N PRO A 88 13.13 8.31 -6.35
CA PRO A 88 13.75 9.62 -6.27
C PRO A 88 15.27 9.42 -6.33
N ASP A 89 15.90 10.05 -7.32
CA ASP A 89 17.36 10.19 -7.41
C ASP A 89 17.85 10.95 -6.16
N ASP A 90 18.41 10.22 -5.19
CA ASP A 90 19.26 10.82 -4.17
C ASP A 90 20.73 10.65 -4.61
N VAL A 91 21.29 11.75 -5.12
CA VAL A 91 22.72 11.99 -5.44
C VAL A 91 23.53 12.22 -4.17
#